data_AF-D0SCY3-F1
#
_entry.id   AF-D0SCY3-F1
#
_cell.length_a   1.000
_cell.length_b   1.000
_cell.length_c   1.000
_cell.angle_alpha   90.00
_cell.angle_beta   90.00
_cell.angle_gamma   90.00
#
_symmetry.space_group_name_H-M   'P 1'
#
loop_
_entity.id
_entity.type
_entity.pdbx_description
1 polymer ?
#
loop_
_entity_poly.entity_id
_entity_poly.type
_entity_poly.pdbx_seq_one_letter_code
_entity_poly.pdbx_strand_id
1 'polypeptide(L)'
;GKLLAKLVHPLESWAEKYVGGSMRTTLKQRHQMIDDHLSTLIQQHPNLQVLEIASGLSPRGWSFRQQYPEIDYRELDLPDMAQMKTQALKQIDQTSPTVLSADLFSADFARAFEVFDPNRPLVVVSEG
;
A
#
# COMPACT_ATOMS: atom_id res chain seq x y z
N GLY A 1 -18.51 39.61 -24.71
CA GLY A 1 -17.46 38.69 -25.16
C GLY A 1 -16.35 38.51 -24.14
N LYS A 2 -15.42 39.47 -24.01
CA LYS A 2 -14.16 39.31 -23.24
C LYS A 2 -14.26 39.50 -21.71
N LEU A 3 -15.32 40.12 -21.20
CA LEU A 3 -15.53 40.35 -19.76
C LEU A 3 -16.09 39.12 -19.04
N LEU A 4 -16.94 38.32 -19.70
CA LEU A 4 -17.49 37.08 -19.14
C LEU A 4 -16.41 36.00 -19.00
N ALA A 5 -15.50 35.87 -19.97
CA ALA A 5 -14.43 34.88 -19.93
C ALA A 5 -13.45 35.07 -18.75
N LYS A 6 -13.23 36.32 -18.31
CA LYS A 6 -12.34 36.62 -17.18
C LYS A 6 -12.89 36.26 -15.81
N LEU A 7 -14.21 36.08 -15.67
CA LEU A 7 -14.85 35.71 -14.41
C LEU A 7 -15.01 34.19 -14.24
N VAL A 8 -14.99 33.44 -15.34
CA VAL A 8 -15.13 31.97 -15.33
C VAL A 8 -13.80 31.30 -14.97
N HIS A 9 -12.67 31.78 -15.50
CA HIS A 9 -11.34 31.24 -15.21
C HIS A 9 -10.99 31.12 -13.71
N PRO A 10 -11.22 32.14 -12.85
CA PRO A 10 -10.90 32.01 -11.42
C PRO A 10 -11.79 30.98 -10.71
N LEU A 11 -13.02 30.75 -11.19
CA LEU A 11 -13.93 29.75 -10.62
C LEU A 11 -13.49 28.32 -11.00
N GLU A 12 -13.13 28.10 -12.27
CA GLU A 12 -12.55 26.83 -12.75
C GLU A 12 -11.25 26.51 -12.01
N SER A 13 -10.36 27.49 -11.87
CA SER A 13 -9.08 27.35 -11.16
C SER A 13 -9.27 27.00 -9.68
N TRP A 14 -10.31 27.57 -9.04
CA TRP A 14 -10.68 27.24 -7.66
C TRP A 14 -11.25 25.83 -7.56
N ALA A 15 -12.17 25.46 -8.47
CA ALA A 15 -12.75 24.12 -8.50
C ALA A 15 -11.69 23.03 -8.73
N GLU A 16 -10.76 23.21 -9.67
CA GLU A 16 -9.65 22.29 -9.90
C GLU A 16 -8.74 22.14 -8.68
N LYS A 17 -8.43 23.25 -8.00
CA LYS A 17 -7.54 23.24 -6.83
C LYS A 17 -8.20 22.61 -5.59
N TYR A 18 -9.51 22.81 -5.39
CA TYR A 18 -10.26 22.19 -4.30
C TYR A 18 -10.62 20.73 -4.59
N VAL A 19 -11.03 20.38 -5.81
CA VAL A 19 -11.37 19.00 -6.20
C VAL A 19 -10.10 18.14 -6.32
N GLY A 20 -9.05 18.64 -6.99
CA GLY A 20 -7.75 17.98 -7.08
C GLY A 20 -6.99 17.94 -5.74
N GLY A 21 -7.18 18.96 -4.89
CA GLY A 21 -6.73 18.97 -3.51
C GLY A 21 -7.50 17.96 -2.66
N SER A 22 -8.82 17.92 -2.73
CA SER A 22 -9.68 17.02 -1.98
C SER A 22 -9.39 15.56 -2.30
N MET A 23 -9.23 15.18 -3.57
CA MET A 23 -8.90 13.79 -3.93
C MET A 23 -7.52 13.35 -3.41
N ARG A 24 -6.48 14.20 -3.51
CA ARG A 24 -5.16 13.91 -2.92
C ARG A 24 -5.22 13.85 -1.39
N THR A 25 -6.08 14.64 -0.75
CA THR A 25 -6.23 14.66 0.70
C THR A 25 -6.99 13.43 1.20
N THR A 26 -8.08 13.05 0.53
CA THR A 26 -8.85 11.83 0.84
C THR A 26 -8.05 10.56 0.61
N LEU A 27 -7.26 10.48 -0.48
CA LEU A 27 -6.37 9.33 -0.74
C LEU A 27 -5.26 9.21 0.32
N LYS A 28 -4.65 10.33 0.72
CA LYS A 28 -3.66 10.35 1.80
C LYS A 28 -4.25 9.97 3.16
N GLN A 29 -5.47 10.44 3.45
CA GLN A 29 -6.17 10.12 4.69
C GLN A 29 -6.45 8.63 4.82
N ARG A 30 -6.81 7.93 3.73
CA ARG A 30 -7.08 6.50 3.75
C ARG A 30 -5.83 5.69 4.13
N HIS A 31 -4.71 5.97 3.46
CA HIS A 31 -3.44 5.31 3.76
C HIS A 31 -3.05 5.52 5.21
N GLN A 32 -3.17 6.77 5.71
CA GLN A 32 -2.82 7.09 7.09
C GLN A 32 -3.66 6.32 8.10
N MET A 33 -4.98 6.18 7.88
CA MET A 33 -5.84 5.44 8.80
C MET A 33 -5.47 3.95 8.88
N ILE A 34 -5.16 3.33 7.74
CA ILE A 34 -4.70 1.93 7.70
C ILE A 34 -3.36 1.82 8.42
N ASP A 35 -2.42 2.73 8.14
CA ASP A 35 -1.09 2.71 8.72
C ASP A 35 -1.12 2.92 10.25
N ASP A 36 -1.99 3.81 10.75
CA ASP A 36 -2.19 4.05 12.18
C ASP A 36 -2.78 2.81 12.87
N HIS A 37 -3.76 2.16 12.25
CA HIS A 37 -4.37 0.95 12.80
C HIS A 37 -3.36 -0.22 12.80
N LEU A 38 -2.62 -0.40 11.71
CA LEU A 38 -1.60 -1.42 11.61
C LEU A 38 -0.47 -1.19 12.62
N SER A 39 -0.02 0.06 12.78
CA SER A 39 0.98 0.43 13.79
C SER A 39 0.50 0.12 15.20
N THR A 40 -0.78 0.36 15.49
CA THR A 40 -1.39 0.01 16.79
C THR A 40 -1.42 -1.50 17.00
N LEU A 41 -1.81 -2.28 15.99
CA LEU A 41 -1.84 -3.74 16.06
C LEU A 41 -0.45 -4.34 16.27
N ILE A 42 0.57 -3.83 15.57
CA ILE A 42 1.96 -4.27 15.72
C ILE A 42 2.45 -4.01 17.16
N GLN A 43 2.11 -2.86 17.74
CA GLN A 43 2.47 -2.55 19.12
C GLN A 43 1.79 -3.48 20.14
N GLN A 44 0.55 -3.88 19.88
CA GLN A 44 -0.21 -4.80 20.74
C GLN A 44 0.23 -6.26 20.57
N HIS A 45 0.72 -6.62 19.38
CA HIS A 45 1.12 -7.98 19.02
C HIS A 45 2.51 -7.97 18.36
N PRO A 46 3.60 -7.97 19.13
CA PRO A 46 4.96 -7.88 18.58
C PRO A 46 5.35 -9.03 17.62
N ASN A 47 4.66 -10.18 17.70
CA ASN A 47 4.88 -11.33 16.83
C ASN A 47 3.97 -11.36 15.58
N LEU A 48 3.23 -10.29 15.32
CA LEU A 48 2.30 -10.15 14.18
C LEU A 48 3.00 -10.31 12.83
N GLN A 49 2.32 -11.01 11.93
CA GLN A 49 2.67 -11.13 10.52
C GLN A 49 1.70 -10.29 9.69
N VAL A 50 2.16 -9.74 8.58
CA VAL A 50 1.35 -8.88 7.70
C VAL A 50 1.39 -9.41 6.27
N LEU A 51 0.22 -9.58 5.67
CA LEU A 51 0.06 -9.79 4.23
C LEU A 51 -0.65 -8.58 3.63
N GLU A 52 0.01 -7.83 2.75
CA GLU A 52 -0.62 -6.77 1.96
C GLU A 52 -0.96 -7.29 0.56
N ILE A 53 -2.25 -7.39 0.26
CA ILE A 53 -2.79 -7.85 -1.02
C ILE A 53 -3.02 -6.67 -1.95
N ALA A 54 -2.70 -6.85 -3.24
CA ALA A 54 -2.79 -5.81 -4.27
C ALA A 54 -1.94 -4.60 -3.90
N SER A 55 -0.71 -4.87 -3.45
CA SER A 55 0.19 -3.88 -2.86
C SER A 55 0.68 -2.80 -3.85
N GLY A 56 0.49 -3.01 -5.16
CA GLY A 56 0.93 -2.12 -6.24
C GLY A 56 2.38 -1.70 -6.08
N LEU A 57 2.69 -0.43 -6.34
CA LEU A 57 4.02 0.16 -6.07
C LEU A 57 4.08 0.91 -4.74
N SER A 58 3.14 0.63 -3.81
CA SER A 58 3.16 1.24 -2.48
C SER A 58 4.50 0.95 -1.77
N PRO A 59 5.16 1.96 -1.16
CA PRO A 59 6.35 1.73 -0.34
C PRO A 59 6.01 1.28 1.09
N ARG A 60 4.72 1.10 1.43
CA ARG A 60 4.24 0.82 2.80
C ARG A 60 5.02 -0.32 3.46
N GLY A 61 5.06 -1.50 2.84
CA GLY A 61 5.75 -2.66 3.41
C GLY A 61 7.24 -2.43 3.64
N TRP A 62 7.90 -1.64 2.78
CA TRP A 62 9.29 -1.23 3.02
C TRP A 62 9.42 -0.28 4.21
N SER A 63 8.58 0.76 4.29
CA SER A 63 8.58 1.70 5.40
C SER A 63 8.31 1.03 6.75
N PHE A 64 7.34 0.11 6.82
CA PHE A 64 7.05 -0.66 8.03
C PHE A 64 8.23 -1.54 8.45
N ARG A 65 8.96 -2.16 7.52
CA ARG A 65 10.17 -2.93 7.84
C ARG A 65 11.33 -2.05 8.32
N GLN A 66 11.42 -0.80 7.90
CA GLN A 66 12.39 0.15 8.47
C GLN A 66 12.02 0.53 9.91
N GLN A 67 10.73 0.73 10.18
CA GLN A 67 10.23 1.13 11.50
C GLN A 67 10.19 -0.03 12.50
N TYR A 68 9.89 -1.24 12.03
CA TYR A 68 9.77 -2.48 12.81
C TYR A 68 10.66 -3.56 12.17
N PRO A 69 11.99 -3.57 12.43
CA PRO A 69 12.93 -4.44 11.73
C PRO A 69 12.64 -5.96 11.84
N GLU A 70 11.94 -6.39 12.88
CA GLU A 70 11.61 -7.80 13.13
C GLU A 70 10.25 -8.21 12.54
N ILE A 71 9.51 -7.29 11.91
CA ILE A 71 8.20 -7.60 11.35
C ILE A 71 8.31 -8.51 10.13
N ASP A 72 7.45 -9.52 10.08
CA ASP A 72 7.27 -10.33 8.88
C ASP A 72 6.17 -9.69 8.01
N TYR A 73 6.59 -8.74 7.17
CA TYR A 73 5.71 -8.04 6.25
C TYR A 73 5.91 -8.55 4.82
N ARG A 74 4.87 -9.19 4.29
CA ARG A 74 4.84 -9.73 2.93
C ARG A 74 3.87 -8.94 2.08
N GLU A 75 4.31 -8.61 0.87
CA GLU A 75 3.50 -7.94 -0.13
C GLU A 75 3.12 -8.96 -1.20
N LEU A 76 1.91 -8.85 -1.74
CA LEU A 76 1.36 -9.73 -2.77
C LEU A 76 0.73 -8.91 -3.90
N ASP A 77 1.01 -9.32 -5.13
CA ASP A 77 0.39 -8.75 -6.32
C ASP A 77 0.34 -9.76 -7.49
N LEU A 78 -0.22 -9.35 -8.62
CA LEU A 78 -0.15 -10.11 -9.87
C LEU A 78 1.30 -10.30 -10.32
N PRO A 79 1.63 -11.36 -11.08
CA PRO A 79 3.01 -11.72 -11.41
C PRO A 79 3.87 -10.57 -11.95
N ASP A 80 3.37 -9.83 -12.93
CA ASP A 80 4.10 -8.73 -13.55
C ASP A 80 4.34 -7.57 -12.57
N MET A 81 3.35 -7.26 -11.73
CA MET A 81 3.45 -6.21 -10.71
C MET A 81 4.40 -6.62 -9.59
N ALA A 82 4.30 -7.86 -9.11
CA ALA A 82 5.20 -8.41 -8.09
C ALA A 82 6.66 -8.40 -8.57
N GLN A 83 6.91 -8.77 -9.83
CA GLN A 83 8.24 -8.68 -10.43
C GLN A 83 8.73 -7.24 -10.50
N MET A 84 7.91 -6.31 -11.01
CA MET A 84 8.27 -4.90 -11.13
C MET A 84 8.60 -4.28 -9.77
N LYS A 85 7.73 -4.49 -8.77
CA LYS A 85 7.93 -3.98 -7.42
C LYS A 85 9.16 -4.58 -6.76
N THR A 86 9.40 -5.89 -6.91
CA THR A 86 10.62 -6.54 -6.39
C THR A 86 11.87 -5.87 -6.96
N GLN A 87 11.93 -5.64 -8.27
CA GLN A 87 13.07 -4.98 -8.90
C GLN A 87 13.28 -3.57 -8.35
N ALA A 88 12.21 -2.79 -8.21
CA ALA A 88 12.27 -1.45 -7.64
C ALA A 88 12.76 -1.46 -6.18
N LEU A 89 12.24 -2.37 -5.34
CA LEU A 89 12.67 -2.52 -3.94
C LEU A 89 14.14 -2.90 -3.84
N LYS A 90 14.61 -3.85 -4.67
CA LYS A 90 16.02 -4.27 -4.67
C LYS A 90 17.00 -3.16 -5.06
N GLN A 91 16.55 -2.14 -5.80
CA GLN A 91 17.39 -0.98 -6.12
C GLN A 91 17.64 -0.08 -4.90
N ILE A 92 16.69 -0.01 -3.96
CA ILE A 92 16.78 0.85 -2.77
C ILE A 92 17.19 0.10 -1.50
N ASP A 93 16.87 -1.19 -1.42
CA ASP A 93 17.19 -2.07 -0.30
C ASP A 93 17.36 -3.51 -0.83
N GLN A 94 18.61 -3.93 -0.97
CA GLN A 94 18.95 -5.28 -1.46
C GLN A 94 18.44 -6.40 -0.54
N THR A 95 18.17 -6.10 0.73
CA THR A 95 17.65 -7.06 1.72
C THR A 95 16.14 -7.18 1.68
N SER A 96 15.44 -6.29 0.96
CA SER A 96 13.99 -6.35 0.84
C SER A 96 13.53 -7.70 0.28
N PRO A 97 12.50 -8.33 0.86
CA PRO A 97 11.99 -9.59 0.38
C PRO A 97 11.38 -9.43 -1.01
N THR A 98 11.40 -10.53 -1.78
CA THR A 98 10.64 -10.64 -3.02
C THR A 98 9.15 -10.53 -2.73
N VAL A 99 8.44 -9.77 -3.55
CA VAL A 99 6.99 -9.63 -3.50
C VAL A 99 6.36 -10.96 -3.95
N LEU A 100 5.39 -11.45 -3.19
CA LEU A 100 4.65 -12.67 -3.53
C LEU A 100 3.81 -12.43 -4.80
N SER A 101 3.71 -13.46 -5.63
CA SER A 101 2.97 -13.41 -6.89
C SER A 101 1.80 -14.38 -6.81
N ALA A 102 0.57 -13.89 -6.95
CA ALA A 102 -0.61 -14.72 -7.08
C ALA A 102 -1.74 -14.00 -7.82
N ASP A 103 -2.57 -14.77 -8.52
CA ASP A 103 -3.90 -14.34 -8.93
C ASP A 103 -4.89 -14.70 -7.80
N LEU A 104 -5.62 -13.71 -7.29
CA LEU A 104 -6.59 -13.88 -6.20
C LEU A 104 -7.74 -14.82 -6.56
N PHE A 105 -8.03 -14.96 -7.85
CA PHE A 105 -9.12 -15.82 -8.34
C PHE A 105 -8.64 -17.23 -8.71
N SER A 106 -7.34 -17.53 -8.56
CA SER A 106 -6.80 -18.85 -8.82
C SER A 106 -6.66 -19.68 -7.54
N ALA A 107 -6.60 -21.00 -7.69
CA ALA A 107 -6.31 -21.91 -6.58
C ALA A 107 -4.92 -21.68 -5.97
N ASP A 108 -4.01 -21.06 -6.72
CA ASP A 108 -2.65 -20.80 -6.28
C ASP A 108 -2.57 -19.67 -5.23
N PHE A 109 -3.63 -18.88 -5.04
CA PHE A 109 -3.67 -17.86 -3.99
C PHE A 109 -3.41 -18.44 -2.59
N ALA A 110 -3.88 -19.66 -2.32
CA ALA A 110 -3.63 -20.34 -1.04
C ALA A 110 -2.14 -20.50 -0.74
N ARG A 111 -1.29 -20.60 -1.77
CA ARG A 111 0.17 -20.72 -1.62
C ARG A 111 0.81 -19.48 -1.03
N ALA A 112 0.19 -18.31 -1.20
CA ALA A 112 0.67 -17.06 -0.59
C ALA A 112 0.74 -17.14 0.94
N PHE A 113 -0.04 -18.04 1.55
CA PHE A 113 -0.07 -18.21 2.99
C PHE A 113 0.99 -19.18 3.52
N GLU A 114 1.65 -19.96 2.65
CA GLU A 114 2.66 -20.96 3.04
C GLU A 114 3.90 -20.34 3.70
N VAL A 115 4.16 -19.05 3.48
CA VAL A 115 5.31 -18.33 4.05
C VAL A 115 5.10 -17.89 5.49
N PHE A 116 3.86 -17.93 5.99
CA PHE A 116 3.52 -17.48 7.34
C PHE A 116 3.48 -18.65 8.32
N ASP A 117 3.86 -18.38 9.57
CA ASP A 117 3.71 -19.31 10.68
C ASP A 117 2.24 -19.35 11.12
N PRO A 118 1.57 -20.52 11.08
CA PRO A 118 0.17 -20.66 11.48
C PRO A 118 -0.07 -20.47 12.99
N ASN A 119 0.99 -20.45 13.82
CA ASN A 119 0.89 -20.23 15.26
C ASN A 119 1.06 -18.75 15.65
N ARG A 120 1.35 -17.88 14.68
CA ARG A 120 1.49 -16.43 14.88
C ARG A 120 0.28 -15.70 14.31
N PRO A 121 -0.16 -14.59 14.93
CA PRO A 121 -1.26 -13.81 14.39
C PRO A 121 -0.87 -13.24 13.02
N LEU A 122 -1.83 -13.24 12.08
CA LEU A 122 -1.69 -12.68 10.74
C LEU A 122 -2.76 -11.61 10.53
N VAL A 123 -2.34 -10.41 10.12
CA VAL A 123 -3.26 -9.39 9.60
C VAL A 123 -3.13 -9.33 8.08
N VAL A 124 -4.27 -9.26 7.42
CA VAL A 124 -4.35 -9.08 5.96
C VAL A 124 -4.81 -7.66 5.68
N VAL A 125 -4.01 -6.92 4.93
CA VAL A 125 -4.33 -5.56 4.46
C VAL A 125 -4.71 -5.66 2.99
N SER A 126 -5.84 -5.06 2.63
CA SER A 126 -6.27 -4.91 1.24
C SER A 126 -6.81 -3.50 1.06
N GLU A 127 -6.20 -2.75 0.14
CA GLU A 127 -6.58 -1.38 -0.18
C GLU A 127 -6.79 -1.23 -1.69
N GLY A 128 -7.94 -0.69 -2.08
CA GLY A 128 -8.34 -0.42 -3.47
C GLY A 128 -9.04 0.91 -3.64
#